data_AF-A0A7K0EQS1-F1
#
_entry.id   AF-A0A7K0EQS1-F1
#
_cell.length_a   1.000
_cell.length_b   1.000
_cell.length_c   1.000
_cell.angle_alpha   90.00
_cell.angle_beta   90.00
_cell.angle_gamma   90.00
#
_symmetry.space_group_name_H-M   'P 1'
#
loop_
_entity.id
_entity.type
_entity.pdbx_description
1 polymer ?
#
loop_
_entity_poly.entity_id
_entity_poly.type
_entity_poly.pdbx_seq_one_letter_code
_entity_poly.pdbx_strand_id
1 'polypeptide(L)'
;MKDYIVVHYDGNNTNLTYTDSEDDARAYLAALITTNQVDKNDTLSIVRVDDDYLVYFKRRNNTLKTVLGKNRRSSVSWSEFVFGPLQEFCSKLFKKVGNLSVVFGNR
;
A
#
# COMPACT_ATOMS: atom_id res chain seq x y z
N MET A 1 14.25 -17.98 -13.12
CA MET A 1 14.35 -17.60 -11.70
C MET A 1 13.10 -16.80 -11.41
N LYS A 2 12.51 -16.91 -10.22
CA LYS A 2 11.26 -16.21 -9.93
C LYS A 2 11.60 -14.79 -9.51
N ASP A 3 11.30 -13.83 -10.38
CA ASP A 3 11.74 -12.44 -10.23
C ASP A 3 10.64 -11.56 -9.62
N TYR A 4 9.44 -12.10 -9.42
CA TYR A 4 8.30 -11.36 -8.86
C TYR A 4 7.56 -12.19 -7.80
N ILE A 5 7.08 -11.50 -6.77
CA ILE A 5 6.24 -12.02 -5.69
C ILE A 5 4.91 -11.30 -5.76
N VAL A 6 3.85 -12.07 -5.95
CA VAL A 6 2.48 -11.60 -5.81
C VAL A 6 2.02 -11.89 -4.39
N VAL A 7 1.47 -10.88 -3.74
CA VAL A 7 0.91 -10.97 -2.39
C VAL A 7 -0.58 -10.70 -2.46
N HIS A 8 -1.37 -11.62 -1.91
CA HIS A 8 -2.79 -11.44 -1.64
C HIS A 8 -3.02 -11.59 -0.14
N TYR A 9 -3.58 -10.55 0.49
CA TYR A 9 -3.91 -10.55 1.90
C TYR A 9 -5.40 -10.28 2.08
N ASP A 10 -6.12 -11.24 2.66
CA ASP A 10 -7.58 -11.20 2.84
C ASP A 10 -8.03 -10.56 4.17
N GLY A 11 -7.07 -10.04 4.96
CA GLY A 11 -7.31 -9.53 6.32
C GLY A 11 -6.98 -10.52 7.43
N ASN A 12 -6.86 -11.81 7.13
CA ASN A 12 -6.51 -12.87 8.09
C ASN A 12 -5.24 -13.61 7.68
N ASN A 13 -5.12 -13.96 6.40
CA ASN A 13 -4.07 -14.78 5.83
C ASN A 13 -3.39 -14.06 4.65
N THR A 14 -2.11 -14.36 4.47
CA THR A 14 -1.31 -13.89 3.34
C THR A 14 -0.98 -15.05 2.44
N ASN A 15 -1.38 -14.97 1.17
CA ASN A 15 -0.97 -15.89 0.12
C ASN A 15 0.13 -15.25 -0.74
N LEU A 16 1.22 -16.01 -0.93
CA LEU A 16 2.38 -15.60 -1.70
C LEU A 16 2.52 -16.49 -2.93
N THR A 17 2.53 -15.88 -4.11
CA THR A 17 2.73 -16.58 -5.39
C THR A 17 3.92 -16.01 -6.11
N TYR A 18 4.81 -16.88 -6.60
CA TYR A 18 6.04 -16.48 -7.26
C TYR A 18 5.89 -16.61 -8.78
N THR A 19 6.25 -15.57 -9.53
CA THR A 19 6.19 -15.56 -10.99
C THR A 19 7.52 -15.16 -11.62
N ASP A 20 7.73 -15.54 -12.87
CA ASP A 20 8.98 -15.23 -13.60
C ASP A 20 8.93 -13.85 -14.26
N SER A 21 7.74 -13.30 -14.53
CA SER A 21 7.58 -11.99 -15.17
C SER A 21 6.52 -11.10 -14.49
N GLU A 22 6.62 -9.79 -14.73
CA GLU A 22 5.61 -8.81 -14.28
C GLU A 22 4.25 -9.07 -14.94
N ASP A 23 4.24 -9.40 -16.24
CA ASP A 23 3.00 -9.63 -16.97
C ASP A 23 2.27 -10.87 -16.42
N ASP A 24 3.01 -11.93 -16.04
CA ASP A 24 2.44 -13.10 -15.35
C ASP A 24 1.90 -12.75 -13.96
N ALA A 25 2.64 -11.93 -13.19
CA ALA A 25 2.19 -11.45 -11.88
C ALA A 25 0.86 -10.69 -11.97
N ARG A 26 0.76 -9.79 -12.95
CA ARG A 26 -0.48 -9.03 -13.22
C ARG A 26 -1.60 -9.93 -13.74
N ALA A 27 -1.30 -10.87 -14.62
CA ALA A 27 -2.28 -11.84 -15.13
C ALA A 27 -2.85 -12.70 -14.00
N TYR A 28 -1.99 -13.13 -13.06
CA TYR A 28 -2.42 -13.88 -11.88
C TYR A 28 -3.36 -13.06 -10.99
N LEU A 29 -3.00 -11.83 -10.63
CA LEU A 29 -3.90 -10.95 -9.87
C LEU A 29 -5.22 -10.66 -10.61
N ALA A 30 -5.16 -10.49 -11.94
CA ALA A 30 -6.36 -10.31 -12.75
C ALA A 30 -7.26 -11.56 -12.71
N ALA A 31 -6.68 -12.76 -12.75
CA ALA A 31 -7.41 -14.02 -12.63
C ALA A 31 -8.09 -14.16 -11.26
N LEU A 32 -7.42 -13.77 -10.17
CA LEU A 32 -8.03 -13.79 -8.83
C LEU A 32 -9.24 -12.83 -8.75
N ILE A 33 -9.16 -11.67 -9.40
CA ILE A 33 -10.28 -10.72 -9.46
C ILE A 33 -11.42 -11.27 -10.34
N THR A 34 -11.12 -11.81 -11.53
CA THR A 34 -12.18 -12.32 -12.43
C THR A 34 -12.90 -13.54 -11.87
N THR A 35 -12.21 -14.35 -11.06
CA THR A 35 -12.77 -15.54 -10.40
C THR A 35 -13.42 -15.23 -9.05
N ASN A 36 -13.55 -13.95 -8.68
CA ASN A 36 -14.10 -13.49 -7.39
C ASN A 36 -13.40 -14.09 -6.16
N GLN A 37 -12.09 -14.36 -6.26
CA GLN A 37 -11.26 -14.81 -5.14
C GLN A 37 -10.66 -13.64 -4.34
N VAL A 38 -10.94 -12.41 -4.77
CA VAL A 38 -10.48 -11.17 -4.11
C VAL A 38 -11.71 -10.37 -3.67
N ASP A 39 -11.82 -10.11 -2.38
CA ASP A 39 -12.83 -9.21 -1.83
C ASP A 39 -12.43 -7.74 -2.04
N LYS A 40 -13.40 -6.82 -1.98
CA LYS A 40 -13.17 -5.37 -1.99
C LYS A 40 -12.26 -4.89 -0.84
N ASN A 41 -12.12 -5.64 0.24
CA ASN A 41 -11.30 -5.29 1.38
C ASN A 41 -9.88 -5.88 1.34
N ASP A 42 -9.62 -6.78 0.38
CA ASP A 42 -8.36 -7.49 0.29
C ASP A 42 -7.26 -6.57 -0.22
N THR A 43 -6.04 -6.80 0.25
CA THR A 43 -4.85 -6.10 -0.19
C THR A 43 -4.10 -6.95 -1.21
N LEU A 44 -3.77 -6.35 -2.35
CA LEU A 44 -2.98 -6.97 -3.40
C LEU A 44 -1.69 -6.19 -3.61
N SER A 45 -0.58 -6.90 -3.77
CA SER A 45 0.69 -6.30 -4.20
C SER A 45 1.50 -7.20 -5.10
N ILE A 46 2.41 -6.57 -5.85
CA ILE A 46 3.44 -7.23 -6.65
C ILE A 46 4.77 -6.59 -6.26
N VAL A 47 5.73 -7.41 -5.87
CA VAL A 47 7.09 -7.00 -5.53
C VAL A 47 8.05 -7.65 -6.51
N ARG A 48 9.00 -6.88 -7.04
CA ARG A 48 10.11 -7.41 -7.84
C ARG A 48 11.27 -7.77 -6.91
N VAL A 49 11.83 -8.95 -7.08
CA VAL A 49 12.79 -9.57 -6.15
C VAL A 49 14.20 -9.03 -6.33
N ASP A 50 14.57 -8.59 -7.54
CA ASP A 50 15.92 -8.13 -7.86
C ASP A 50 16.31 -6.85 -7.11
N ASP A 51 15.36 -5.95 -6.86
CA ASP A 51 15.57 -4.65 -6.24
C ASP A 51 14.54 -4.26 -5.17
N ASP A 52 13.81 -5.26 -4.65
CA ASP A 52 12.74 -5.10 -3.65
C ASP A 52 11.68 -4.05 -4.03
N TYR A 53 11.51 -3.81 -5.33
CA TYR A 53 10.65 -2.74 -5.83
C TYR A 53 9.18 -3.15 -5.80
N LEU A 54 8.34 -2.28 -5.22
CA LEU A 54 6.89 -2.44 -5.18
C LEU A 54 6.26 -2.03 -6.52
N VAL A 55 6.08 -3.01 -7.41
CA VAL A 55 5.52 -2.84 -8.76
C VAL A 55 4.04 -2.43 -8.71
N TYR A 56 3.30 -3.02 -7.78
CA TYR A 56 1.88 -2.75 -7.58
C TYR A 56 1.53 -2.86 -6.11
N PHE A 57 0.68 -1.95 -5.64
CA PHE A 57 0.08 -2.04 -4.31
C PHE A 57 -1.29 -1.39 -4.31
N LYS A 58 -2.28 -2.12 -3.80
CA LYS A 58 -3.60 -1.58 -3.56
C LYS A 58 -4.28 -2.30 -2.41
N ARG A 59 -4.75 -1.53 -1.43
CA ARG A 59 -5.33 -2.05 -0.19
C ARG A 59 -6.79 -2.46 -0.31
N ARG A 60 -7.57 -1.80 -1.17
CA ARG A 60 -9.03 -1.96 -1.27
C ARG A 60 -9.53 -1.66 -2.67
N ASN A 61 -10.73 -2.16 -2.97
CA ASN A 61 -11.46 -1.95 -4.21
C ASN A 61 -10.60 -2.30 -5.43
N ASN A 62 -9.95 -3.48 -5.38
CA ASN A 62 -9.13 -3.96 -6.48
C ASN A 62 -9.99 -4.19 -7.72
N THR A 63 -9.54 -3.67 -8.85
CA THR A 63 -10.24 -3.85 -10.13
C THR A 63 -9.24 -4.24 -11.20
N LEU A 64 -9.72 -4.93 -12.24
CA LEU A 64 -8.90 -5.32 -13.39
C LEU A 64 -8.19 -4.11 -14.01
N LYS A 65 -8.87 -2.96 -14.10
CA LYS A 65 -8.27 -1.72 -14.59
C LYS A 65 -7.05 -1.29 -13.78
N THR A 66 -7.06 -1.49 -12.46
CA THR A 66 -5.92 -1.11 -11.62
C THR A 66 -4.77 -2.10 -11.66
N VAL A 67 -5.05 -3.39 -11.83
CA VAL A 67 -4.01 -4.43 -11.94
C VAL A 67 -3.37 -4.44 -13.33
N LEU A 68 -4.18 -4.33 -14.40
CA LEU A 68 -3.72 -4.32 -15.78
C LEU A 68 -3.24 -2.93 -16.23
N GLY A 69 -3.61 -1.88 -15.50
CA GLY A 69 -3.15 -0.52 -15.75
C GLY A 69 -1.64 -0.42 -15.54
N LYS A 70 -0.88 -0.24 -16.63
CA LYS A 70 0.52 0.18 -16.58
C LYS A 70 0.56 1.66 -16.19
N ASN A 71 0.25 1.96 -14.92
CA ASN A 71 0.41 3.31 -14.40
C ASN A 71 1.91 3.64 -14.43
N ARG A 72 2.26 4.69 -15.17
CA ARG A 72 3.63 5.22 -15.21
C ARG A 72 4.02 5.65 -13.80
N ARG A 73 5.09 5.03 -13.29
CA ARG A 73 6.00 5.47 -12.21
C ARG A 73 5.42 6.53 -11.26
N SER A 74 4.83 6.08 -10.15
CA SER A 74 4.93 6.81 -8.88
C SER A 74 5.70 5.91 -7.92
N SER A 75 6.98 6.20 -7.74
CA SER A 75 7.86 5.58 -6.74
C SER A 75 7.32 5.91 -5.35
N VAL A 76 6.45 5.07 -4.81
CA VAL A 76 6.04 5.20 -3.41
C VAL A 76 7.08 4.45 -2.59
N SER A 77 8.01 5.21 -2.02
CA SER A 77 9.01 4.71 -1.09
C SER A 77 8.31 4.14 0.15
N TRP A 78 8.78 3.00 0.67
CA TRP A 78 8.30 2.40 1.92
C TRP A 78 8.27 3.39 3.10
N SER A 79 9.09 4.45 3.05
CA SER A 79 9.04 5.54 4.03
C SER A 79 7.68 6.24 4.07
N GLU A 80 6.98 6.45 2.96
CA GLU A 80 5.67 7.13 2.97
C GLU A 80 4.56 6.29 3.64
N PHE A 81 4.70 4.95 3.65
CA PHE A 81 3.70 4.04 4.21
C PHE A 81 3.61 4.11 5.75
N VAL A 82 4.72 4.43 6.43
CA VAL A 82 4.77 4.48 7.90
C VAL A 82 4.50 5.90 8.44
N PHE A 83 4.82 6.94 7.67
CA PHE A 83 4.78 8.32 8.18
C PHE A 83 3.48 9.08 7.91
N GLY A 84 2.64 8.65 6.96
CA GLY A 84 1.38 9.34 6.63
C GLY A 84 0.43 9.54 7.82
N PRO A 85 0.08 8.48 8.58
CA PRO A 85 -0.82 8.62 9.74
C PRO A 85 -0.16 9.32 10.94
N LEU A 86 1.18 9.22 11.07
CA LEU A 86 1.92 9.77 12.20
C LEU A 86 2.10 11.29 12.08
N GLN A 87 2.28 11.80 10.85
CA GLN A 87 2.45 13.23 10.59
C GLN A 87 1.18 14.05 10.92
N GLU A 88 -0.01 13.51 10.62
CA GLU A 88 -1.29 14.13 11.04
C GLU A 88 -1.50 14.08 12.56
N PHE A 89 -1.03 13.03 13.23
CA PHE A 89 -1.14 12.90 14.68
C PHE A 89 -0.20 13.87 15.42
N CYS A 90 1.06 13.98 15.00
CA CYS A 90 2.02 14.92 15.56
C CYS A 90 1.59 16.38 15.34
N SER A 91 1.11 16.74 14.15
CA SER A 91 0.69 18.12 13.87
C SER A 91 -0.55 18.56 14.67
N LYS A 92 -1.46 17.63 14.99
CA LYS A 92 -2.60 17.90 15.89
C LYS A 92 -2.18 18.00 17.36
N LEU A 93 -1.17 17.25 17.80
CA LEU A 93 -0.63 17.36 19.17
C LEU A 93 0.08 18.70 19.40
N PHE A 94 0.89 19.18 18.45
CA PHE A 94 1.58 20.47 18.60
C PHE A 94 0.61 21.67 18.62
N LYS A 95 -0.48 21.65 17.84
CA LYS A 95 -1.48 22.73 17.87
C LYS A 95 -2.25 22.83 19.18
N LYS A 96 -2.41 21.73 19.93
CA LYS A 96 -3.17 21.74 21.19
C LYS A 96 -2.34 22.19 22.39
N VAL A 97 -1.01 22.15 22.32
CA VAL A 97 -0.11 22.62 23.40
C VAL A 97 0.23 24.12 23.26
N GLY A 98 0.18 24.68 22.06
CA GLY A 98 0.48 26.12 21.82
C GLY A 98 -0.57 27.12 22.34
N ASN A 99 -1.76 26.68 22.78
CA ASN A 99 -2.84 27.56 23.24
C ASN A 99 -3.06 27.57 24.75
N LEU A 100 -2.11 27.06 25.57
CA LEU A 100 -2.30 26.92 27.03
C LEU A 100 -1.28 27.65 27.92
N SER A 101 -0.60 28.67 27.40
CA SER A 101 0.25 29.59 28.20
C SER A 101 0.31 30.89 27.40
N VAL A 102 -0.15 32.07 27.84
CA VAL A 102 0.20 32.79 29.07
C VAL A 102 -0.93 33.79 29.38
N VAL A 103 -1.61 33.62 30.52
CA VAL A 103 -2.21 34.73 31.27
C VAL A 103 -1.62 34.65 32.67
N PHE A 104 -0.48 35.31 32.86
CA PHE A 104 -0.04 35.75 34.18
C PHE A 104 -0.18 37.26 34.20
N GLY A 105 -1.21 37.73 34.89
CA GLY A 105 -1.33 39.13 35.27
C GLY A 105 -0.24 39.48 36.29
N ASN A 106 0.30 40.69 36.18
CA ASN A 106 1.12 41.29 37.21
C ASN A 106 0.44 42.58 37.67
N ARG A 107 0.25 42.67 38.99
CA ARG A 107 0.05 43.92 39.73
C ARG A 107 1.34 44.74 39.72
#